data_AF-A0A7J3MZ35-F1
#
_entry.id   AF-A0A7J3MZ35-F1
#
_cell.length_a   1.000
_cell.length_b   1.000
_cell.length_c   1.000
_cell.angle_alpha   90.00
_cell.angle_beta   90.00
_cell.angle_gamma   90.00
#
_symmetry.space_group_name_H-M   'P 1'
#
loop_
_entity.id
_entity.type
_entity.pdbx_description
1 polymer ?
#
loop_
_entity_poly.entity_id
_entity_poly.type
_entity_poly.pdbx_seq_one_letter_code
_entity_poly.pdbx_strand_id
1 'polypeptide(L)'
;MVFFMDEKLLLDSILECTNQIISKYNSSSEIAKKIRTRARSMPEYSFTRGLAYTIVFIASKSSKDLVETGLTAQKCEDVINKIKESKIGSEEEESYAIYGAVLLYIAKKLGIVKGNKFEGIVYDVMRSPVVEIKMWSVLDWLKRVTEAYIHE
;
A
#
# COMPACT_ATOMS: atom_id res chain seq x y z
N MET A 1 16.46 -20.02 -7.61
CA MET A 1 17.06 -18.92 -6.84
C MET A 1 16.02 -18.47 -5.83
N VAL A 2 16.22 -18.75 -4.54
CA VAL A 2 15.27 -18.37 -3.49
C VAL A 2 15.48 -16.89 -3.20
N PHE A 3 14.51 -16.04 -3.55
CA PHE A 3 14.56 -14.62 -3.24
C PHE A 3 14.15 -14.44 -1.78
N PHE A 4 15.15 -14.36 -0.88
CA PHE A 4 14.88 -14.01 0.52
C PHE A 4 14.53 -12.52 0.60
N MET A 5 13.29 -12.24 0.98
CA MET A 5 12.85 -10.94 1.46
C MET A 5 13.04 -10.91 2.98
N ASP A 6 13.49 -9.79 3.53
CA ASP A 6 13.61 -9.62 4.98
C ASP A 6 12.20 -9.54 5.59
N GLU A 7 11.73 -10.67 6.11
CA GLU A 7 10.39 -10.82 6.69
C GLU A 7 10.22 -9.97 7.96
N LYS A 8 11.29 -9.75 8.72
CA LYS A 8 11.25 -8.88 9.90
C LYS A 8 11.03 -7.44 9.47
N LEU A 9 11.82 -6.95 8.52
CA LEU A 9 11.67 -5.59 7.99
C LEU A 9 10.28 -5.38 7.35
N LEU A 10 9.74 -6.40 6.67
CA LEU A 10 8.39 -6.37 6.11
C LEU A 10 7.34 -6.18 7.19
N LEU A 11 7.35 -7.04 8.21
CA LEU A 11 6.36 -7.01 9.27
C LEU A 11 6.47 -5.73 10.10
N ASP A 12 7.69 -5.30 10.44
CA ASP A 12 7.95 -4.04 11.14
C ASP A 12 7.38 -2.84 10.35
N SER A 13 7.54 -2.82 9.02
CA SER A 13 7.03 -1.74 8.17
C SER A 13 5.51 -1.74 8.04
N ILE A 14 4.89 -2.92 7.96
CA ILE A 14 3.42 -3.04 7.91
C ILE A 14 2.80 -2.63 9.25
N LEU A 15 3.38 -3.07 10.38
CA LEU A 15 2.92 -2.70 11.72
C LEU A 15 3.10 -1.20 11.96
N GLU A 16 4.24 -0.62 11.57
CA GLU A 16 4.47 0.83 11.61
C GLU A 16 3.31 1.57 10.92
N CYS A 17 3.02 1.23 9.65
CA CYS A 17 1.95 1.88 8.90
C CYS A 17 0.56 1.67 9.50
N THR A 18 0.26 0.45 9.96
CA THR A 18 -1.04 0.13 10.55
C THR A 18 -1.27 0.90 11.85
N ASN A 19 -0.25 1.01 12.70
CA ASN A 19 -0.32 1.82 13.92
C ASN A 19 -0.53 3.30 13.60
N GLN A 20 0.09 3.82 12.54
CA GLN A 20 -0.13 5.21 12.11
C GLN A 20 -1.55 5.43 11.57
N ILE A 21 -2.12 4.46 10.86
CA ILE A 21 -3.53 4.53 10.42
C ILE A 21 -4.45 4.59 11.65
N ILE A 22 -4.24 3.70 12.62
CA ILE A 22 -5.06 3.62 13.84
C ILE A 22 -4.91 4.88 14.68
N SER A 23 -3.70 5.43 14.82
CA SER A 23 -3.47 6.65 15.59
C SER A 23 -4.17 7.87 14.99
N LYS A 24 -4.23 7.97 13.65
CA LYS A 24 -4.79 9.13 12.94
C LYS A 24 -6.29 9.05 12.69
N TYR A 25 -6.85 7.84 12.62
CA TYR A 25 -8.25 7.64 12.25
C TYR A 25 -9.05 6.81 13.26
N ASN A 26 -8.45 6.15 14.26
CA ASN A 26 -9.09 5.12 15.09
C ASN A 26 -9.41 3.84 14.29
N SER A 27 -9.22 2.68 14.92
CA SER A 27 -9.43 1.34 14.35
C SER A 27 -10.88 1.06 13.93
N SER A 28 -11.85 1.82 14.43
CA SER A 28 -13.28 1.63 14.14
C SER A 28 -13.88 2.72 13.27
N SER A 29 -13.04 3.62 12.72
CA SER A 29 -13.52 4.64 11.79
C SER A 29 -13.87 4.07 10.42
N GLU A 30 -14.74 4.78 9.71
CA GLU A 30 -15.21 4.36 8.41
C GLU A 30 -14.07 4.28 7.38
N ILE A 31 -13.13 5.23 7.42
CA ILE A 31 -11.94 5.17 6.57
C ILE A 31 -11.03 3.99 6.90
N ALA A 32 -10.83 3.64 8.18
CA ALA A 32 -10.04 2.47 8.55
C ALA A 32 -10.70 1.18 8.03
N LYS A 33 -12.03 1.05 8.17
CA LYS A 33 -12.81 -0.07 7.62
C LYS A 33 -12.70 -0.16 6.10
N LYS A 34 -12.72 0.98 5.40
CA LYS A 34 -12.50 1.03 3.95
C LYS A 34 -11.09 0.59 3.58
N ILE A 35 -10.05 1.05 4.29
CA ILE A 35 -8.66 0.59 4.08
C ILE A 35 -8.56 -0.93 4.27
N ARG A 36 -9.13 -1.48 5.35
CA ARG A 36 -9.20 -2.93 5.59
C ARG A 36 -9.89 -3.65 4.43
N THR A 37 -10.99 -3.11 3.91
CA THR A 37 -11.70 -3.67 2.75
C THR A 37 -10.81 -3.72 1.51
N ARG A 38 -10.01 -2.68 1.25
CA ARG A 38 -9.03 -2.69 0.15
C ARG A 38 -7.93 -3.72 0.38
N ALA A 39 -7.35 -3.78 1.57
CA ALA A 39 -6.34 -4.79 1.89
C ALA A 39 -6.84 -6.23 1.68
N ARG A 40 -8.15 -6.48 1.91
CA ARG A 40 -8.77 -7.79 1.67
C ARG A 40 -8.90 -8.15 0.19
N SER A 41 -9.23 -7.20 -0.67
CA SER A 41 -9.55 -7.45 -2.08
C SER A 41 -8.35 -7.36 -3.03
N MET A 42 -7.35 -6.54 -2.71
CA MET A 42 -6.20 -6.29 -3.59
C MET A 42 -5.32 -7.52 -3.88
N PRO A 43 -5.11 -8.47 -2.96
CA PRO A 43 -4.43 -9.72 -3.29
C PRO A 43 -5.13 -10.49 -4.42
N GLU A 44 -6.47 -10.53 -4.43
CA GLU A 44 -7.26 -11.19 -5.47
C GLU A 44 -7.18 -10.44 -6.80
N TYR A 45 -7.29 -9.11 -6.79
CA TYR A 45 -7.08 -8.30 -7.99
C TYR A 45 -5.67 -8.53 -8.57
N SER A 46 -4.64 -8.54 -7.73
CA SER A 46 -3.27 -8.79 -8.19
C SER A 46 -3.10 -10.19 -8.77
N PHE A 47 -3.73 -11.21 -8.17
CA PHE A 47 -3.66 -12.57 -8.68
C PHE A 47 -4.41 -12.74 -10.02
N THR A 48 -5.58 -12.13 -10.16
CA THR A 48 -6.47 -12.33 -11.32
C THR A 48 -6.19 -11.40 -12.49
N ARG A 49 -5.66 -10.20 -12.23
CA ARG A 49 -5.44 -9.14 -13.25
C ARG A 49 -3.97 -8.72 -13.36
N GLY A 50 -3.10 -9.21 -12.49
CA GLY A 50 -1.70 -8.83 -12.41
C GLY A 50 -1.47 -7.58 -11.56
N LEU A 51 -0.27 -7.49 -10.97
CA LEU A 51 0.08 -6.40 -10.06
C LEU A 51 0.05 -5.01 -10.72
N ALA A 52 0.50 -4.90 -11.97
CA ALA A 52 0.53 -3.61 -12.67
C ALA A 52 -0.89 -3.03 -12.82
N TYR A 53 -1.86 -3.88 -13.18
CA TYR A 53 -3.27 -3.51 -13.21
C TYR A 53 -3.75 -3.04 -11.84
N THR A 54 -3.47 -3.80 -10.78
CA THR A 54 -3.91 -3.48 -9.43
C THR A 54 -3.38 -2.12 -8.95
N ILE A 55 -2.10 -1.81 -9.18
CA ILE A 55 -1.51 -0.51 -8.81
C ILE A 55 -2.18 0.64 -9.58
N VAL A 56 -2.40 0.47 -10.89
CA VAL A 56 -3.10 1.46 -11.72
C VAL A 56 -4.55 1.64 -11.28
N PHE A 57 -5.23 0.56 -10.92
CA PHE A 57 -6.59 0.59 -10.40
C PHE A 57 -6.69 1.36 -9.08
N ILE A 58 -5.77 1.13 -8.14
CA ILE A 58 -5.74 1.86 -6.86
C ILE A 58 -5.55 3.37 -7.10
N ALA A 59 -4.63 3.73 -7.99
CA ALA A 59 -4.38 5.13 -8.35
C ALA A 59 -5.58 5.77 -9.06
N SER A 60 -6.27 5.06 -9.95
CA SER A 60 -7.43 5.58 -10.69
C SER A 60 -8.67 5.79 -9.81
N LYS A 61 -8.76 5.07 -8.69
CA LYS A 61 -9.81 5.22 -7.68
C LYS A 61 -9.51 6.31 -6.64
N SER A 62 -8.38 6.99 -6.75
CA SER A 62 -7.97 8.07 -5.84
C SER A 62 -7.19 9.15 -6.61
N SER A 63 -5.89 9.23 -6.40
CA SER A 63 -4.99 10.12 -7.11
C SER A 63 -3.63 9.46 -7.28
N LYS A 64 -3.13 9.45 -8.52
CA LYS A 64 -1.77 9.02 -8.86
C LYS A 64 -0.73 9.73 -7.98
N ASP A 65 -0.87 11.03 -7.80
CA ASP A 65 0.12 11.84 -7.08
C ASP A 65 0.13 11.56 -5.58
N LEU A 66 -1.03 11.23 -5.00
CA LEU A 66 -1.11 10.81 -3.60
C LEU A 66 -0.55 9.41 -3.40
N VAL A 67 -0.83 8.47 -4.30
CA VAL A 67 -0.24 7.12 -4.25
C VAL A 67 1.29 7.18 -4.41
N GLU A 68 1.79 8.04 -5.31
CA GLU A 68 3.23 8.27 -5.54
C GLU A 68 3.97 8.76 -4.27
N THR A 69 3.28 9.38 -3.31
CA THR A 69 3.91 9.85 -2.07
C THR A 69 4.61 8.73 -1.30
N GLY A 70 4.08 7.50 -1.37
CA GLY A 70 4.71 6.32 -0.77
C GLY A 70 6.13 6.06 -1.27
N LEU A 71 6.46 6.44 -2.51
CA LEU A 71 7.79 6.23 -3.09
C LEU A 71 8.84 7.24 -2.62
N THR A 72 8.40 8.33 -1.99
CA THR A 72 9.26 9.47 -1.62
C THR A 72 9.31 9.71 -0.11
N ALA A 73 8.33 9.23 0.63
CA ALA A 73 8.26 9.36 2.08
C ALA A 73 9.38 8.59 2.79
N GLN A 74 9.88 9.15 3.88
CA GLN A 74 10.89 8.50 4.73
C GLN A 74 10.26 7.71 5.87
N LYS A 75 9.08 8.14 6.34
CA LYS A 75 8.29 7.46 7.37
C LYS A 75 6.86 7.25 6.88
N CYS A 76 6.20 6.22 7.41
CA CYS A 76 4.81 5.96 7.03
C CYS A 76 3.85 7.06 7.52
N GLU A 77 4.19 7.69 8.64
CA GLU A 77 3.44 8.85 9.15
C GLU A 77 3.40 10.00 8.11
N ASP A 78 4.49 10.26 7.40
CA ASP A 78 4.55 11.32 6.39
C ASP A 78 3.57 11.05 5.25
N VAL A 79 3.43 9.78 4.85
CA VAL A 79 2.45 9.34 3.84
C VAL A 79 1.03 9.66 4.30
N ILE A 80 0.69 9.21 5.51
CA ILE A 80 -0.67 9.31 6.03
C ILE A 80 -1.06 10.77 6.28
N ASN A 81 -0.16 11.56 6.88
CA ASN A 81 -0.39 12.99 7.11
C ASN A 81 -0.59 13.73 5.78
N LYS A 82 0.26 13.50 4.78
CA LYS A 82 0.15 14.16 3.47
C LYS A 82 -1.17 13.87 2.77
N ILE A 83 -1.66 12.64 2.84
CA ILE A 83 -2.96 12.27 2.26
C ILE A 83 -4.10 12.91 3.03
N LYS A 84 -4.07 12.85 4.36
CA LYS A 84 -5.07 13.49 5.22
C LYS A 84 -5.16 15.00 4.97
N GLU A 85 -4.01 15.66 4.85
CA GLU A 85 -3.91 17.11 4.59
C GLU A 85 -4.37 17.50 3.18
N SER A 86 -4.26 16.59 2.21
CA SER A 86 -4.75 16.82 0.85
C SER A 86 -6.26 17.00 0.77
N LYS A 87 -7.00 16.55 1.79
CA LYS A 87 -8.47 16.57 1.86
C LYS A 87 -9.09 16.01 0.57
N ILE A 88 -8.51 14.92 0.06
CA ILE A 88 -9.04 14.25 -1.13
C ILE A 88 -10.47 13.80 -0.88
N GLY A 89 -11.33 14.05 -1.88
CA GLY A 89 -12.78 14.11 -1.79
C GLY A 89 -13.44 13.22 -0.75
N SER A 90 -13.76 11.98 -1.14
CA SER A 90 -14.50 11.04 -0.29
C SER A 90 -13.58 10.15 0.56
N GLU A 91 -14.09 9.63 1.66
CA GLU A 91 -13.40 8.59 2.46
C GLU A 91 -13.02 7.37 1.62
N GLU A 92 -13.77 7.10 0.54
CA GLU A 92 -13.43 6.02 -0.38
C GLU A 92 -12.15 6.34 -1.16
N GLU A 93 -12.05 7.52 -1.76
CA GLU A 93 -10.84 7.96 -2.46
C GLU A 93 -9.65 8.08 -1.50
N GLU A 94 -9.88 8.61 -0.30
CA GLU A 94 -8.85 8.70 0.74
C GLU A 94 -8.35 7.31 1.16
N SER A 95 -9.25 6.33 1.33
CA SER A 95 -8.86 4.95 1.65
C SER A 95 -8.03 4.28 0.54
N TYR A 96 -8.35 4.54 -0.73
CA TYR A 96 -7.55 4.07 -1.87
C TYR A 96 -6.17 4.75 -1.90
N ALA A 97 -6.12 6.06 -1.66
CA ALA A 97 -4.87 6.81 -1.61
C ALA A 97 -3.96 6.28 -0.49
N ILE A 98 -4.48 6.14 0.73
CA ILE A 98 -3.71 5.62 1.89
C ILE A 98 -3.23 4.21 1.60
N TYR A 99 -4.11 3.32 1.17
CA TYR A 99 -3.75 1.94 0.88
C TYR A 99 -2.65 1.85 -0.18
N GLY A 100 -2.82 2.55 -1.31
CA GLY A 100 -1.85 2.54 -2.40
C GLY A 100 -0.50 3.13 -2.01
N ALA A 101 -0.50 4.26 -1.31
CA ALA A 101 0.74 4.89 -0.88
C ALA A 101 1.47 4.07 0.18
N VAL A 102 0.76 3.46 1.14
CA VAL A 102 1.34 2.52 2.12
C VAL A 102 1.96 1.31 1.43
N LEU A 103 1.26 0.72 0.46
CA LEU A 103 1.77 -0.40 -0.33
C LEU A 103 3.08 -0.03 -1.04
N LEU A 104 3.12 1.12 -1.70
CA LEU A 104 4.33 1.59 -2.39
C LEU A 104 5.45 2.00 -1.43
N TYR A 105 5.14 2.55 -0.26
CA TYR A 105 6.12 2.84 0.79
C TYR A 105 6.80 1.58 1.28
N ILE A 106 6.04 0.54 1.62
CA ILE A 106 6.60 -0.74 2.08
C ILE A 106 7.44 -1.36 0.95
N ALA A 107 6.93 -1.37 -0.29
CA ALA A 107 7.67 -1.89 -1.43
C ALA A 107 9.02 -1.19 -1.65
N LYS A 108 9.03 0.14 -1.52
CA LYS A 108 10.24 0.97 -1.63
C LYS A 108 11.21 0.69 -0.49
N LYS A 109 10.70 0.63 0.75
CA LYS A 109 11.50 0.38 1.97
C LYS A 109 12.17 -1.00 1.95
N LEU A 110 11.52 -1.99 1.35
CA LEU A 110 12.06 -3.35 1.14
C LEU A 110 12.98 -3.47 -0.09
N GLY A 111 13.18 -2.39 -0.85
CA GLY A 111 13.97 -2.40 -2.07
C GLY A 111 13.37 -3.27 -3.19
N ILE A 112 12.06 -3.55 -3.13
CA ILE A 112 11.35 -4.33 -4.16
C ILE A 112 11.25 -3.51 -5.45
N VAL A 113 10.98 -2.22 -5.30
CA VAL A 113 10.86 -1.27 -6.42
C VAL A 113 11.90 -0.17 -6.31
N LYS A 114 12.42 0.29 -7.46
CA LYS A 114 13.52 1.26 -7.52
C LYS A 114 13.10 2.47 -8.34
N GLY A 115 12.31 3.35 -7.73
CA GLY A 115 11.91 4.60 -8.36
C GLY A 115 11.21 5.53 -7.40
N ASN A 116 11.07 6.79 -7.81
CA ASN A 116 10.36 7.82 -7.06
C ASN A 116 9.14 8.33 -7.85
N LYS A 117 8.79 7.64 -8.94
CA LYS A 117 7.75 8.02 -9.90
C LYS A 117 6.84 6.86 -10.19
N PHE A 118 5.54 7.13 -10.22
CA PHE A 118 4.51 6.12 -10.38
C PHE A 118 4.67 5.33 -11.68
N GLU A 119 4.93 6.00 -12.81
CA GLU A 119 5.14 5.33 -14.10
C GLU A 119 6.32 4.36 -14.06
N GLY A 120 7.39 4.71 -13.33
CA GLY A 120 8.56 3.85 -13.14
C GLY A 120 8.19 2.54 -12.44
N ILE A 121 7.31 2.60 -11.43
CA ILE A 121 6.82 1.41 -10.73
C ILE A 121 6.00 0.51 -11.65
N VAL A 122 5.11 1.11 -12.46
CA VAL A 122 4.31 0.34 -13.42
C VAL A 122 5.23 -0.39 -14.40
N TYR A 123 6.26 0.29 -14.92
CA TYR A 123 7.25 -0.35 -15.80
C TYR A 123 8.08 -1.43 -15.08
N ASP A 124 8.52 -1.20 -13.85
CA ASP A 124 9.28 -2.18 -13.05
C ASP A 124 8.48 -3.47 -12.86
N VAL A 125 7.20 -3.35 -12.51
CA VAL A 125 6.29 -4.48 -12.34
C VAL A 125 6.07 -5.23 -13.65
N MET A 126 5.82 -4.51 -14.75
CA MET A 126 5.58 -5.14 -16.06
C MET A 126 6.81 -5.88 -16.61
N ARG A 127 8.03 -5.42 -16.25
CA ARG A 127 9.28 -5.96 -16.80
C ARG A 127 9.93 -7.03 -15.92
N SER A 128 9.51 -7.15 -14.66
CA SER A 128 10.16 -8.03 -13.68
C SER A 128 9.14 -8.88 -12.91
N PRO A 129 8.97 -10.16 -13.28
CA PRO A 129 8.14 -11.10 -12.53
C PRO A 129 8.56 -11.25 -11.06
N VAL A 130 9.84 -10.97 -10.75
CA VAL A 130 10.37 -11.00 -9.38
C VAL A 130 9.71 -9.93 -8.49
N VAL A 131 9.40 -8.76 -9.06
CA VAL A 131 8.69 -7.69 -8.32
C VAL A 131 7.30 -8.18 -7.92
N GLU A 132 6.59 -8.80 -8.85
CA GLU A 132 5.25 -9.34 -8.61
C GLU A 132 5.24 -10.41 -7.53
N ILE A 133 6.18 -11.36 -7.57
CA ILE A 133 6.33 -12.41 -6.54
C ILE A 133 6.55 -11.80 -5.14
N LYS A 134 7.47 -10.83 -5.02
CA LYS A 134 7.77 -10.19 -3.72
C LYS A 134 6.60 -9.36 -3.21
N MET A 135 5.91 -8.65 -4.10
CA MET A 135 4.74 -7.85 -3.76
C MET A 135 3.56 -8.69 -3.30
N TRP A 136 3.44 -9.94 -3.75
CA TRP A 136 2.41 -10.85 -3.26
C TRP A 136 2.52 -11.08 -1.76
N SER A 137 3.74 -11.28 -1.24
CA SER A 137 3.98 -11.38 0.20
C SER A 137 3.65 -10.08 0.94
N VAL A 138 3.91 -8.91 0.36
CA VAL A 138 3.50 -7.62 0.94
C VAL A 138 1.97 -7.52 1.02
N LEU A 139 1.28 -7.86 -0.06
CA LEU A 139 -0.18 -7.82 -0.13
C LEU A 139 -0.84 -8.76 0.87
N ASP A 140 -0.33 -10.00 1.00
CA ASP A 140 -0.87 -10.98 1.94
C ASP A 140 -0.63 -10.57 3.39
N TRP A 141 0.60 -10.17 3.76
CA TRP A 141 0.88 -9.69 5.11
C TRP A 141 0.09 -8.42 5.45
N LEU A 142 -0.05 -7.48 4.51
CA LEU A 142 -0.84 -6.27 4.73
C LEU A 142 -2.32 -6.59 4.94
N LYS A 143 -2.87 -7.57 4.21
CA LYS A 143 -4.21 -8.11 4.46
C LYS A 143 -4.33 -8.66 5.88
N ARG A 144 -3.45 -9.58 6.28
CA ARG A 144 -3.52 -10.24 7.59
C ARG A 144 -3.41 -9.26 8.75
N VAL A 145 -2.49 -8.29 8.66
CA VAL A 145 -2.30 -7.29 9.72
C VAL A 145 -3.48 -6.33 9.77
N THR A 146 -3.96 -5.82 8.64
CA THR A 146 -5.13 -4.92 8.66
C THR A 146 -6.39 -5.63 9.14
N GLU A 147 -6.60 -6.91 8.81
CA GLU A 147 -7.71 -7.72 9.35
C GLU A 147 -7.61 -7.92 10.87
N ALA A 148 -6.41 -8.04 11.42
CA ALA A 148 -6.19 -8.27 12.85
C ALA A 148 -6.32 -7.00 13.70
N TYR A 149 -5.91 -5.84 13.17
CA TYR A 149 -5.80 -4.59 13.95
C TYR A 149 -6.91 -3.56 13.69
N ILE A 150 -7.66 -3.68 12.59
CA ILE A 150 -8.74 -2.75 12.25
C ILE A 150 -10.09 -3.44 12.46
N HIS A 151 -10.94 -2.88 13.32
CA HIS A 151 -12.23 -3.44 13.68
C HIS A 151 -13.27 -3.24 12.58
N GLU A 152 -14.32 -4.07 12.64
CA GLU A 152 -15.43 -4.06 11.68
C GLU A 152 -16.47 -2.96 11.97
#